data_AF-A0A4Q3CA28-F1
#
_entry.id   AF-A0A4Q3CA28-F1
#
_cell.length_a   1.000
_cell.length_b   1.000
_cell.length_c   1.000
_cell.angle_alpha   90.00
_cell.angle_beta   90.00
_cell.angle_gamma   90.00
#
_symmetry.space_group_name_H-M   'P 1'
#
loop_
_entity.id
_entity.type
_entity.pdbx_description
1 polymer ?
#
loop_
_entity_poly.entity_id
_entity_poly.type
_entity_poly.pdbx_seq_one_letter_code
_entity_poly.pdbx_strand_id
1 'polypeptide(L)'
;GECAVFDQLIYGLIAPGYEMAEVAATKICEGTRTFKGFDMSTKLKLIGVDVASFGDPFITGPDSRTIVFEDTHKGIYKRINISNDGQYLLGGILVGDAEAYNMLLQTVNNKIILPPNPEDLLIGARGGSTPAPGAGIAGLPDEALICSCEGVSKGAICSAVTNAGCETVDALKACTKAGTGCGGCVPIMKDLMTHTMKLNGKYVRNVVCEHFSLSRQELYDLIKIHNLKHYDDVLDAVGRGDGCEICKPLVSSLLASIWNDMILKKGADTAQDSNDRFLANIQKGGTYSVVPRIPGGEIKPEKLIVIGEVAQKYGLYTKITGGQRIDMFGAHLSDLPLIWEELIAAGFESGHAYGKALRTVKSCVGSTWCRFGLHDSVSYAIRIEERYRGLRAPHKFKSAVS
;
A
#
# COMPACT_ATOMS: atom_id res chain seq x y z
N GLY A 1 12.49 16.72 -0.84
CA GLY A 1 11.35 17.02 0.03
C GLY A 1 10.53 18.09 -0.64
N GLU A 2 9.21 17.99 -0.54
CA GLU A 2 8.29 19.04 -0.98
C GLU A 2 8.37 20.15 0.08
N CYS A 3 9.06 21.24 -0.23
CA CYS A 3 9.21 22.37 0.68
C CYS A 3 8.57 23.60 0.06
N ALA A 4 7.37 23.93 0.53
CA ALA A 4 6.76 25.23 0.27
C ALA A 4 7.10 26.17 1.43
N VAL A 5 7.49 27.41 1.15
CA VAL A 5 7.84 28.40 2.19
C VAL A 5 6.95 29.61 2.03
N PHE A 6 6.25 29.99 3.09
CA PHE A 6 5.45 31.20 3.13
C PHE A 6 5.51 31.81 4.53
N ASP A 7 5.71 33.13 4.58
CA ASP A 7 5.85 33.89 5.82
C ASP A 7 6.89 33.30 6.80
N GLN A 8 8.06 32.94 6.26
CA GLN A 8 9.16 32.26 6.98
C GLN A 8 8.83 30.87 7.55
N LEU A 9 7.63 30.34 7.29
CA LEU A 9 7.21 29.01 7.71
C LEU A 9 7.44 28.01 6.58
N ILE A 10 8.09 26.89 6.91
CA ILE A 10 8.35 25.79 5.98
C ILE A 10 7.23 24.75 6.13
N TYR A 11 6.50 24.55 5.04
CA TYR A 11 5.47 23.52 4.93
C TYR A 11 6.10 22.25 4.34
N GLY A 12 6.11 21.17 5.13
CA GLY A 12 6.63 19.85 4.74
C GLY A 12 5.59 18.95 4.05
N LEU A 13 4.60 19.54 3.37
CA LEU A 13 3.46 18.85 2.77
C LEU A 13 3.30 19.29 1.31
N ILE A 14 2.80 18.39 0.45
CA ILE A 14 2.55 18.68 -0.96
C ILE A 14 1.42 19.70 -1.20
N ALA A 15 0.35 19.63 -0.40
CA ALA A 15 -0.87 20.40 -0.61
C ALA A 15 -0.65 21.94 -0.55
N PRO A 16 0.14 22.47 0.40
CA PRO A 16 0.61 23.86 0.37
C PRO A 16 1.28 24.26 -0.94
N GLY A 17 2.11 23.38 -1.51
CA GLY A 17 2.78 23.63 -2.79
C GLY A 17 1.79 23.76 -3.95
N TYR A 18 0.74 22.93 -3.98
CA TYR A 18 -0.33 23.02 -4.98
C TYR A 18 -1.17 24.28 -4.83
N GLU A 19 -1.57 24.66 -3.61
CA GLU A 19 -2.31 25.90 -3.38
C GLU A 19 -1.47 27.12 -3.80
N MET A 20 -0.17 27.15 -3.47
CA MET A 20 0.72 28.23 -3.92
C MET A 20 0.84 28.29 -5.45
N ALA A 21 0.91 27.14 -6.12
CA ALA A 21 0.93 27.08 -7.57
C ALA A 21 -0.39 27.59 -8.18
N GLU A 22 -1.53 27.25 -7.57
CA GLU A 22 -2.85 27.72 -8.01
C GLU A 22 -3.02 29.23 -7.79
N VAL A 23 -2.53 29.77 -6.67
CA VAL A 23 -2.47 31.21 -6.40
C VAL A 23 -1.60 31.92 -7.44
N ALA A 24 -0.43 31.37 -7.76
CA ALA A 24 0.47 31.92 -8.77
C ALA A 24 -0.20 31.93 -10.16
N ALA A 25 -0.80 30.81 -10.57
CA ALA A 25 -1.53 30.71 -11.84
C ALA A 25 -2.70 31.71 -11.90
N THR A 26 -3.46 31.84 -10.80
CA THR A 26 -4.58 32.78 -10.72
C THR A 26 -4.11 34.22 -10.89
N LYS A 27 -2.99 34.61 -10.26
CA LYS A 27 -2.42 35.96 -10.40
C LYS A 27 -1.90 36.24 -11.81
N ILE A 28 -1.29 35.23 -12.47
CA ILE A 28 -0.87 35.34 -13.88
C ILE A 28 -2.08 35.58 -14.78
N CYS A 29 -3.22 34.95 -14.47
CA CYS A 29 -4.51 35.15 -15.14
C CYS A 29 -5.31 36.35 -14.60
N GLU A 30 -4.68 37.32 -13.95
CA GLU A 30 -5.29 38.56 -13.42
C GLU A 30 -6.40 38.37 -12.36
N GLY A 31 -6.43 37.22 -11.67
CA GLY A 31 -7.30 36.98 -10.52
C GLY A 31 -6.74 37.46 -9.17
N THR A 32 -7.57 37.44 -8.12
CA THR A 32 -7.27 38.06 -6.81
C THR A 32 -6.98 37.09 -5.66
N ARG A 33 -6.75 35.80 -5.95
CA ARG A 33 -6.51 34.78 -4.90
C ARG A 33 -5.19 35.03 -4.15
N THR A 34 -5.19 34.78 -2.84
CA THR A 34 -4.03 34.93 -1.96
C THR A 34 -3.86 33.71 -1.07
N PHE A 35 -2.63 33.23 -0.92
CA PHE A 35 -2.28 32.18 0.03
C PHE A 35 -2.28 32.77 1.44
N LYS A 36 -2.96 32.12 2.40
CA LYS A 36 -3.09 32.59 3.79
C LYS A 36 -2.47 31.63 4.81
N GLY A 37 -1.63 30.71 4.35
CA GLY A 37 -1.16 29.58 5.14
C GLY A 37 -1.96 28.30 4.88
N PHE A 38 -1.52 27.21 5.51
CA PHE A 38 -2.11 25.89 5.34
C PHE A 38 -2.07 25.12 6.66
N ASP A 39 -3.00 24.18 6.83
CA ASP A 39 -3.05 23.29 7.99
C ASP A 39 -1.81 22.37 8.04
N MET A 40 -1.10 22.39 9.19
CA MET A 40 0.11 21.60 9.43
C MET A 40 -0.18 20.23 10.06
N SER A 41 -1.46 19.87 10.21
CA SER A 41 -1.89 18.56 10.67
C SER A 41 -1.27 17.47 9.81
N THR A 42 -0.56 16.54 10.45
CA THR A 42 0.25 15.53 9.75
C THR A 42 0.09 14.18 10.43
N LYS A 43 0.02 13.11 9.64
CA LYS A 43 0.16 11.73 10.09
C LYS A 43 1.42 11.13 9.48
N LEU A 44 2.39 10.82 10.33
CA LEU A 44 3.66 10.20 9.96
C LEU A 44 3.55 8.68 10.10
N LYS A 45 3.98 7.97 9.06
CA LYS A 45 4.15 6.52 9.08
C LYS A 45 5.60 6.21 9.40
N LEU A 46 5.93 6.13 10.69
CA LEU A 46 7.25 5.66 11.13
C LEU A 46 7.24 4.13 11.21
N ILE A 47 8.40 3.51 11.08
CA ILE A 47 8.51 2.05 11.24
C ILE A 47 8.21 1.72 12.70
N GLY A 48 7.08 1.04 12.94
CA GLY A 48 6.71 0.49 14.24
C GLY A 48 5.88 1.40 15.15
N VAL A 49 5.67 2.68 14.79
CA VAL A 49 4.83 3.61 15.57
C VAL A 49 4.11 4.56 14.62
N ASP A 50 2.79 4.63 14.74
CA ASP A 50 2.01 5.68 14.09
C ASP A 50 2.06 6.95 14.94
N VAL A 51 2.37 8.09 14.31
CA VAL A 51 2.34 9.40 14.97
C VAL A 51 1.49 10.36 14.17
N ALA A 52 0.61 11.09 14.84
CA ALA A 52 -0.15 12.15 14.21
C ALA A 52 -0.35 13.36 15.12
N SER A 53 -0.39 14.55 14.53
CA SER A 53 -0.77 15.79 15.20
C SER A 53 -1.81 16.50 14.37
N PHE A 54 -2.78 17.15 15.02
CA PHE A 54 -3.83 17.90 14.33
C PHE A 54 -4.25 19.15 15.10
N GLY A 55 -4.80 20.14 14.39
CA GLY A 55 -5.21 21.42 14.96
C GLY A 55 -4.05 22.15 15.65
N ASP A 56 -4.29 22.70 16.84
CA ASP A 56 -3.26 23.20 17.74
C ASP A 56 -2.89 22.13 18.81
N PRO A 57 -1.85 21.30 18.55
CA PRO A 57 -1.43 20.25 19.48
C PRO A 57 -0.74 20.80 20.74
N PHE A 58 -0.15 22.00 20.66
CA PHE A 58 0.70 22.58 21.70
C PHE A 58 0.04 23.75 22.43
N ILE A 59 -1.27 23.93 22.28
CA ILE A 59 -2.00 25.00 22.96
C ILE A 59 -1.68 25.00 24.46
N THR A 60 -1.23 26.15 24.95
CA THR A 60 -0.86 26.38 26.36
C THR A 60 -1.45 27.70 26.78
N GLY A 61 -2.39 27.68 27.73
CA GLY A 61 -3.08 28.88 28.22
C GLY A 61 -4.36 28.54 28.99
N PRO A 62 -5.01 29.53 29.63
CA PRO A 62 -6.23 29.30 30.41
C PRO A 62 -7.43 28.88 29.56
N ASP A 63 -7.34 28.91 28.22
CA ASP A 63 -8.45 28.78 27.27
C ASP A 63 -8.70 27.36 26.74
N SER A 64 -8.03 26.35 27.30
CA SER A 64 -8.17 24.96 26.85
C SER A 64 -8.14 23.97 28.01
N ARG A 65 -8.87 22.87 27.84
CA ARG A 65 -8.79 21.68 28.70
C ARG A 65 -8.15 20.55 27.92
N THR A 66 -7.25 19.81 28.56
CA THR A 66 -6.56 18.71 27.91
C THR A 66 -7.02 17.38 28.51
N ILE A 67 -7.29 16.41 27.63
CA ILE A 67 -7.55 15.02 28.01
C ILE A 67 -6.41 14.17 27.45
N VAL A 68 -5.80 13.36 28.32
CA VAL A 68 -4.67 12.49 27.97
C VAL A 68 -5.02 11.05 28.29
N PHE A 69 -4.73 10.15 27.36
CA PHE A 69 -4.75 8.70 27.52
C PHE A 69 -3.35 8.15 27.26
N GLU A 70 -2.82 7.39 28.22
CA GLU A 70 -1.49 6.80 28.13
C GLU A 70 -1.56 5.31 28.51
N ASP A 71 -1.12 4.44 27.60
CA ASP A 71 -0.94 3.00 27.82
C ASP A 71 0.53 2.67 27.54
N THR A 72 1.33 2.64 28.61
CA THR A 72 2.77 2.37 28.54
C THR A 72 3.09 0.92 28.17
N HIS A 73 2.14 -0.01 28.33
CA HIS A 73 2.32 -1.41 27.95
C HIS A 73 2.23 -1.59 26.44
N LYS A 74 1.30 -0.87 25.79
CA LYS A 74 1.14 -0.87 24.32
C LYS A 74 1.93 0.22 23.62
N GLY A 75 2.56 1.14 24.36
CA GLY A 75 3.27 2.29 23.81
C GLY A 75 2.32 3.31 23.14
N ILE A 76 1.09 3.43 23.65
CA ILE A 76 0.08 4.34 23.11
C ILE A 76 0.03 5.60 23.96
N TYR A 77 0.08 6.75 23.30
CA TYR A 77 -0.17 8.06 23.92
C TYR A 77 -1.12 8.85 23.05
N LYS A 78 -2.24 9.31 23.60
CA LYS A 78 -3.20 10.16 22.91
C LYS A 78 -3.52 11.37 23.77
N ARG A 79 -3.49 12.55 23.16
CA ARG A 79 -3.83 13.83 23.77
C ARG A 79 -4.81 14.56 22.87
N ILE A 80 -5.88 15.07 23.46
CA ILE A 80 -6.76 16.05 22.82
C ILE A 80 -6.86 17.30 23.67
N ASN A 81 -6.94 18.44 22.99
CA ASN A 81 -7.16 19.74 23.58
C ASN A 81 -8.56 20.20 23.16
N ILE A 82 -9.42 20.48 24.13
CA ILE A 82 -10.80 20.95 23.92
C ILE A 82 -10.97 22.37 24.46
N SER A 83 -11.98 23.07 23.97
CA SER A 83 -12.35 24.39 24.48
C SER A 83 -12.83 24.32 25.93
N ASN A 84 -12.74 25.44 26.65
CA ASN A 84 -13.14 25.52 28.06
C ASN A 84 -14.61 25.18 28.34
N ASP A 85 -15.49 25.45 27.38
CA ASP A 85 -16.91 25.09 27.42
C ASP A 85 -17.16 23.61 27.06
N GLY A 86 -16.12 22.88 26.64
CA GLY A 86 -16.18 21.46 26.27
C GLY A 86 -16.81 21.18 24.91
N GLN A 87 -17.16 22.21 24.12
CA GLN A 87 -17.92 22.04 22.89
C GLN A 87 -17.06 21.73 21.66
N TYR A 88 -15.80 22.18 21.62
CA TYR A 88 -14.98 22.13 20.42
C TYR A 88 -13.62 21.47 20.66
N LEU A 89 -13.18 20.71 19.66
CA LEU A 89 -11.82 20.17 19.60
C LEU A 89 -10.90 21.22 18.99
N LEU A 90 -9.82 21.55 19.69
CA LEU A 90 -8.84 22.55 19.28
C LEU A 90 -7.62 21.91 18.61
N GLY A 91 -7.26 20.70 19.03
CA GLY A 91 -6.13 19.96 18.46
C GLY A 91 -5.76 18.73 19.28
N GLY A 92 -4.66 18.08 18.93
CA GLY A 92 -4.21 16.89 19.64
C GLY A 92 -3.00 16.19 19.04
N ILE A 93 -2.51 15.19 19.77
CA ILE A 93 -1.35 14.36 19.45
C ILE A 93 -1.74 12.89 19.64
N LEU A 94 -1.42 12.04 18.67
CA LEU A 94 -1.62 10.60 18.71
C LEU A 94 -0.27 9.91 18.46
N VAL A 95 0.10 8.95 19.30
CA VAL A 95 1.32 8.15 19.23
C VAL A 95 0.95 6.69 19.50
N GLY A 96 1.50 5.78 18.71
CA GLY A 96 1.25 4.34 18.79
C GLY A 96 -0.04 3.93 18.07
N ASP A 97 -1.14 4.66 18.29
CA ASP A 97 -2.42 4.48 17.60
C ASP A 97 -2.96 5.82 17.08
N ALA A 98 -2.94 5.97 15.76
CA ALA A 98 -3.46 7.14 15.04
C ALA A 98 -4.62 6.79 14.08
N GLU A 99 -5.41 5.76 14.37
CA GLU A 99 -6.56 5.37 13.54
C GLU A 99 -7.60 6.49 13.46
N ALA A 100 -7.91 7.12 14.60
CA ALA A 100 -8.88 8.20 14.73
C ALA A 100 -8.43 9.55 14.11
N TYR A 101 -7.20 9.66 13.63
CA TYR A 101 -6.61 10.92 13.13
C TYR A 101 -7.51 11.66 12.14
N ASN A 102 -7.97 10.98 11.09
CA ASN A 102 -8.76 11.62 10.04
C ASN A 102 -10.07 12.19 10.60
N MET A 103 -10.73 11.46 11.51
CA MET A 103 -11.97 11.91 12.11
C MET A 103 -11.73 13.13 13.02
N LEU A 104 -10.72 13.05 13.89
CA LEU A 104 -10.36 14.15 14.79
C LEU A 104 -9.96 15.43 14.03
N LEU A 105 -9.20 15.28 12.96
CA LEU A 105 -8.85 16.39 12.07
C LEU A 105 -10.11 17.05 11.48
N GLN A 106 -11.05 16.25 10.99
CA GLN A 106 -12.31 16.78 10.46
C GLN A 106 -13.16 17.44 11.55
N THR A 107 -13.15 16.93 12.77
CA THR A 107 -13.84 17.53 13.92
C THR A 107 -13.28 18.92 14.23
N VAL A 108 -11.96 19.09 14.21
CA VAL A 108 -11.31 20.41 14.36
C VAL A 108 -11.69 21.33 13.20
N ASN A 109 -11.44 20.89 11.96
CA ASN A 109 -11.57 21.75 10.78
C ASN A 109 -13.01 22.20 10.51
N ASN A 110 -13.99 21.36 10.83
CA ASN A 110 -15.41 21.68 10.65
C ASN A 110 -16.11 22.19 11.92
N LYS A 111 -15.38 22.36 13.05
CA LYS A 111 -15.92 22.77 14.35
C LYS A 111 -17.16 21.97 14.76
N ILE A 112 -17.07 20.64 14.64
CA ILE A 112 -18.17 19.74 15.01
C ILE A 112 -18.31 19.75 16.53
N ILE A 113 -19.54 19.90 17.01
CA ILE A 113 -19.85 19.88 18.45
C ILE A 113 -19.46 18.52 19.02
N LEU A 114 -18.68 18.53 20.09
CA LEU A 114 -18.20 17.32 20.75
C LEU A 114 -19.35 16.60 21.47
N PRO A 115 -19.29 15.26 21.55
CA PRO A 115 -20.21 14.50 22.39
C PRO A 115 -20.02 14.86 23.88
N PRO A 116 -21.02 14.58 24.74
CA PRO A 116 -20.97 14.90 26.17
C PRO A 116 -19.74 14.33 26.90
N ASN A 117 -19.19 13.21 26.40
CA ASN A 117 -17.98 12.56 26.91
C ASN A 117 -16.87 12.60 25.85
N PRO A 118 -16.04 13.67 25.80
CA PRO A 118 -14.97 13.80 24.80
C PRO A 118 -13.89 12.72 24.91
N GLU A 119 -13.73 12.07 26.07
CA GLU A 119 -12.78 10.97 26.27
C GLU A 119 -13.08 9.73 25.41
N ASP A 120 -14.34 9.54 25.00
CA ASP A 120 -14.73 8.44 24.11
C ASP A 120 -14.12 8.59 22.71
N LEU A 121 -13.71 9.81 22.33
CA LEU A 121 -12.98 10.06 21.08
C LEU A 121 -11.56 9.48 21.11
N LEU A 122 -10.99 9.26 22.31
CA LEU A 122 -9.66 8.67 22.48
C LEU A 122 -9.69 7.15 22.63
N ILE A 123 -10.65 6.64 23.41
CA ILE A 123 -10.69 5.25 23.89
C ILE A 123 -11.66 4.40 23.04
N GLY A 124 -12.58 5.04 22.30
CA GLY A 124 -13.71 4.39 21.65
C GLY A 124 -14.89 4.20 22.62
N ALA A 125 -16.10 4.04 22.08
CA ALA A 125 -17.31 3.89 22.88
C ALA A 125 -17.17 2.70 23.87
N ARG A 126 -17.32 2.97 25.17
CA ARG A 126 -17.31 1.92 26.19
C ARG A 126 -18.52 1.01 26.00
N GLY A 127 -18.30 -0.27 25.68
CA GLY A 127 -19.34 -1.31 25.76
C GLY A 127 -20.07 -1.63 24.46
N GLY A 128 -19.39 -1.68 23.31
CA GLY A 128 -19.94 -2.25 22.07
C GLY A 128 -21.18 -1.54 21.52
N SER A 129 -21.48 -0.35 22.05
CA SER A 129 -22.57 0.49 21.58
C SER A 129 -22.16 1.04 20.22
N THR A 130 -22.99 0.79 19.21
CA THR A 130 -22.91 1.41 17.90
C THR A 130 -22.72 2.93 18.08
N PRO A 131 -21.78 3.57 17.37
CA PRO A 131 -21.65 5.03 17.39
C PRO A 131 -23.02 5.65 17.13
N ALA A 132 -23.38 6.69 17.89
CA ALA A 132 -24.65 7.39 17.74
C ALA A 132 -24.90 7.74 16.25
N PRO A 133 -26.15 7.69 15.75
CA PRO A 133 -26.45 8.10 14.38
C PRO A 133 -26.03 9.57 14.19
N GLY A 134 -24.97 9.80 13.41
CA GLY A 134 -24.35 11.12 13.22
C GLY A 134 -22.94 11.27 13.79
N ALA A 135 -22.50 10.39 14.70
CA ALA A 135 -21.13 10.31 15.20
C ALA A 135 -20.28 9.44 14.27
N GLY A 136 -19.91 9.99 13.11
CA GLY A 136 -19.07 9.31 12.14
C GLY A 136 -18.95 10.08 10.83
N ILE A 137 -18.26 9.49 9.85
CA ILE A 137 -17.98 10.08 8.53
C ILE A 137 -19.27 10.58 7.82
N ALA A 138 -20.42 9.97 8.12
CA ALA A 138 -21.73 10.36 7.61
C ALA A 138 -22.23 11.72 8.12
N GLY A 139 -21.80 12.17 9.31
CA GLY A 139 -22.20 13.45 9.90
C GLY A 139 -21.40 14.67 9.43
N LEU A 140 -20.36 14.48 8.61
CA LEU A 140 -19.57 15.58 8.07
C LEU A 140 -20.40 16.44 7.09
N PRO A 141 -20.20 17.77 7.02
CA PRO A 141 -20.82 18.61 6.00
C PRO A 141 -20.30 18.23 4.59
N ASP A 142 -21.06 18.57 3.53
CA ASP A 142 -20.67 18.23 2.16
C ASP A 142 -19.44 19.01 1.69
N GLU A 143 -19.18 20.18 2.30
CA GLU A 143 -18.01 21.01 2.07
C GLU A 143 -16.75 20.46 2.77
N ALA A 144 -16.88 19.49 3.67
CA ALA A 144 -15.76 18.94 4.42
C ALA A 144 -14.69 18.38 3.47
N LEU A 145 -13.47 18.88 3.60
CA LEU A 145 -12.35 18.50 2.73
C LEU A 145 -11.82 17.12 3.10
N ILE A 146 -12.02 16.13 2.23
CA ILE A 146 -11.61 14.73 2.45
C ILE A 146 -10.21 14.45 1.87
N CYS A 147 -9.91 14.99 0.69
CA CYS A 147 -8.58 14.88 0.08
C CYS A 147 -7.91 16.26 0.00
N SER A 148 -7.00 16.55 0.92
CA SER A 148 -6.28 17.84 0.91
C SER A 148 -5.33 18.01 -0.28
N CYS A 149 -4.76 16.93 -0.81
CA CYS A 149 -3.85 17.01 -1.96
C CYS A 149 -4.55 17.44 -3.25
N GLU A 150 -5.79 17.02 -3.45
CA GLU A 150 -6.53 17.26 -4.70
C GLU A 150 -7.76 18.17 -4.49
N GLY A 151 -7.93 18.74 -3.29
CA GLY A 151 -9.03 19.66 -3.00
C GLY A 151 -10.42 19.02 -2.97
N VAL A 152 -10.54 17.70 -2.72
CA VAL A 152 -11.81 16.98 -2.90
C VAL A 152 -12.63 16.94 -1.61
N SER A 153 -13.87 17.43 -1.66
CA SER A 153 -14.81 17.43 -0.54
C SER A 153 -15.62 16.14 -0.43
N LYS A 154 -16.31 15.95 0.71
CA LYS A 154 -17.26 14.87 0.93
C LYS A 154 -18.37 14.88 -0.12
N GLY A 155 -18.96 16.05 -0.38
CA GLY A 155 -20.03 16.22 -1.35
C GLY A 155 -19.59 15.82 -2.76
N ALA A 156 -18.36 16.14 -3.15
CA ALA A 156 -17.80 15.70 -4.43
C ALA A 156 -17.68 14.18 -4.52
N ILE A 157 -17.25 13.49 -3.46
CA ILE A 157 -17.19 12.02 -3.41
C ILE A 157 -18.60 11.43 -3.49
N CYS A 158 -19.54 11.91 -2.66
CA CYS A 158 -20.92 11.43 -2.66
C CYS A 158 -21.60 11.66 -4.03
N SER A 159 -21.38 12.82 -4.64
CA SER A 159 -21.89 13.14 -5.98
C SER A 159 -21.28 12.23 -7.05
N ALA A 160 -19.98 11.93 -6.99
CA ALA A 160 -19.34 11.01 -7.92
C ALA A 160 -19.93 9.58 -7.83
N VAL A 161 -20.29 9.13 -6.62
CA VAL A 161 -20.94 7.83 -6.42
C VAL A 161 -22.38 7.84 -6.96
N THR A 162 -23.16 8.86 -6.62
CA THR A 162 -24.60 8.92 -6.95
C THR A 162 -24.86 9.32 -8.40
N ASN A 163 -24.19 10.36 -8.91
CA ASN A 163 -24.46 10.93 -10.23
C ASN A 163 -23.57 10.33 -11.32
N ALA A 164 -22.29 10.09 -11.03
CA ALA A 164 -21.34 9.55 -12.01
C ALA A 164 -21.19 8.02 -11.94
N GLY A 165 -21.87 7.35 -10.99
CA GLY A 165 -21.86 5.89 -10.86
C GLY A 165 -20.49 5.31 -10.47
N CYS A 166 -19.66 6.07 -9.75
CA CYS A 166 -18.35 5.61 -9.31
C CYS A 166 -18.48 4.61 -8.15
N GLU A 167 -18.53 3.32 -8.46
CA GLU A 167 -18.76 2.24 -7.48
C GLU A 167 -17.49 1.56 -6.97
N THR A 168 -16.33 1.96 -7.48
CA THR A 168 -15.03 1.41 -7.05
C THR A 168 -14.09 2.54 -6.64
N VAL A 169 -13.12 2.22 -5.78
CA VAL A 169 -12.07 3.17 -5.36
C VAL A 169 -11.27 3.68 -6.56
N ASP A 170 -11.03 2.83 -7.57
CA ASP A 170 -10.29 3.23 -8.77
C ASP A 170 -11.15 4.13 -9.68
N ALA A 171 -12.46 3.88 -9.78
CA ALA A 171 -13.37 4.78 -10.47
C ALA A 171 -13.44 6.16 -9.77
N LEU A 172 -13.48 6.17 -8.43
CA LEU A 172 -13.44 7.42 -7.66
C LEU A 172 -12.12 8.17 -7.85
N LYS A 173 -10.99 7.47 -7.85
CA LYS A 173 -9.69 8.08 -8.18
C LYS A 173 -9.68 8.66 -9.59
N ALA A 174 -10.23 7.97 -10.57
CA ALA A 174 -10.28 8.46 -11.95
C ALA A 174 -11.19 9.70 -12.09
N CYS A 175 -12.34 9.69 -11.41
CA CYS A 175 -13.33 10.76 -11.50
C CYS A 175 -12.94 12.01 -10.70
N THR A 176 -12.49 11.82 -9.44
CA THR A 176 -12.27 12.92 -8.49
C THR A 176 -10.79 13.24 -8.27
N LYS A 177 -9.87 12.39 -8.73
CA LYS A 177 -8.43 12.41 -8.40
C LYS A 177 -8.10 12.14 -6.92
N ALA A 178 -9.09 12.08 -6.02
CA ALA A 178 -8.87 11.83 -4.61
C ALA A 178 -8.06 10.54 -4.38
N GLY A 179 -6.99 10.63 -3.59
CA GLY A 179 -6.15 9.48 -3.25
C GLY A 179 -5.11 9.08 -4.30
N THR A 180 -4.90 9.90 -5.34
CA THR A 180 -3.82 9.72 -6.33
C THR A 180 -2.49 10.35 -5.92
N GLY A 181 -2.52 11.37 -5.05
CA GLY A 181 -1.34 11.99 -4.43
C GLY A 181 -0.77 11.18 -3.26
N CYS A 182 -0.94 11.66 -2.02
CA CYS A 182 -0.37 11.00 -0.83
C CYS A 182 -1.10 9.72 -0.40
N GLY A 183 -2.32 9.49 -0.90
CA GLY A 183 -3.15 8.32 -0.58
C GLY A 183 -3.76 8.27 0.83
N GLY A 184 -3.54 9.28 1.68
CA GLY A 184 -4.01 9.29 3.07
C GLY A 184 -5.53 9.25 3.23
N CYS A 185 -6.28 9.78 2.26
CA CYS A 185 -7.75 9.83 2.25
C CYS A 185 -8.42 8.56 1.72
N VAL A 186 -7.67 7.56 1.21
CA VAL A 186 -8.25 6.37 0.58
C VAL A 186 -9.18 5.57 1.52
N PRO A 187 -8.86 5.38 2.83
CA PRO A 187 -9.75 4.68 3.74
C PRO A 187 -11.11 5.39 3.92
N ILE A 188 -11.09 6.68 4.30
CA ILE A 188 -12.32 7.48 4.50
C ILE A 188 -13.12 7.63 3.21
N MET A 189 -12.46 7.71 2.05
CA MET A 189 -13.11 7.73 0.75
C MET A 189 -13.85 6.41 0.47
N LYS A 190 -13.25 5.26 0.81
CA LYS A 190 -13.89 3.95 0.66
C LYS A 190 -15.10 3.81 1.59
N ASP A 191 -15.00 4.33 2.82
CA ASP A 191 -16.11 4.31 3.78
C ASP A 191 -17.26 5.19 3.32
N LEU A 192 -16.97 6.42 2.84
CA LEU A 192 -17.95 7.31 2.21
C LEU A 192 -18.63 6.65 1.00
N MET A 193 -17.83 6.04 0.11
CA MET A 193 -18.34 5.32 -1.06
C MET A 193 -19.32 4.22 -0.64
N THR A 194 -18.91 3.37 0.30
CA THR A 194 -19.73 2.25 0.77
C THR A 194 -21.02 2.73 1.44
N HIS A 195 -20.94 3.82 2.21
CA HIS A 195 -22.10 4.44 2.85
C HIS A 195 -23.07 5.02 1.82
N THR A 196 -22.58 5.79 0.85
CA THR A 196 -23.41 6.39 -0.22
C THR A 196 -24.02 5.32 -1.12
N MET A 197 -23.30 4.25 -1.44
CA MET A 197 -23.85 3.10 -2.16
C MET A 197 -25.01 2.46 -1.39
N LYS A 198 -24.87 2.27 -0.07
CA LYS A 198 -25.95 1.73 0.77
C LYS A 198 -27.20 2.62 0.75
N LEU A 199 -27.04 3.95 0.83
CA LEU A 199 -28.16 4.90 0.71
C LEU A 199 -28.85 4.80 -0.65
N ASN A 200 -28.09 4.55 -1.72
CA ASN A 200 -28.62 4.32 -3.06
C ASN A 200 -29.20 2.89 -3.26
N GLY A 201 -29.35 2.11 -2.18
CA GLY A 201 -29.88 0.74 -2.21
C GLY A 201 -28.92 -0.30 -2.79
N LYS A 202 -27.65 0.05 -3.03
CA LYS A 202 -26.61 -0.85 -3.56
C LYS A 202 -25.80 -1.44 -2.42
N TYR A 203 -25.69 -2.78 -2.39
CA TYR A 203 -24.92 -3.51 -1.40
C TYR A 203 -23.61 -4.01 -1.99
N VAL A 204 -22.49 -3.61 -1.40
CA VAL A 204 -21.18 -4.18 -1.72
C VAL A 204 -21.08 -5.55 -1.07
N ARG A 205 -21.15 -6.61 -1.88
CA ARG A 205 -20.90 -7.98 -1.41
C ARG A 205 -19.39 -8.17 -1.24
N ASN A 206 -18.94 -8.50 -0.03
CA ASN A 206 -17.54 -8.79 0.23
C ASN A 206 -17.18 -10.22 -0.19
N VAL A 207 -17.27 -10.51 -1.49
CA VAL A 207 -17.02 -11.83 -2.07
C VAL A 207 -15.94 -11.73 -3.13
N VAL A 208 -15.21 -12.82 -3.36
CA VAL A 208 -14.10 -12.86 -4.33
C VAL A 208 -14.61 -12.75 -5.76
N CYS A 209 -15.52 -13.62 -6.18
CA CYS A 209 -16.14 -13.63 -7.51
C CYS A 209 -17.35 -14.57 -7.54
N GLU A 210 -17.97 -14.79 -8.69
CA GLU A 210 -19.10 -15.71 -8.85
C GLU A 210 -18.81 -17.17 -8.47
N HIS A 211 -17.54 -17.60 -8.57
CA HIS A 211 -17.06 -18.93 -8.21
C HIS A 211 -16.92 -19.11 -6.69
N PHE A 212 -16.62 -18.03 -5.96
CA PHE A 212 -16.42 -18.04 -4.52
C PHE A 212 -17.21 -16.90 -3.88
N SER A 213 -18.38 -17.23 -3.34
CA SER A 213 -19.23 -16.29 -2.59
C SER A 213 -18.73 -16.04 -1.16
N LEU A 214 -17.41 -16.01 -1.01
CA LEU A 214 -16.67 -15.88 0.24
C LEU A 214 -15.69 -14.71 0.10
N SER A 215 -15.38 -14.04 1.21
CA SER A 215 -14.29 -13.09 1.29
C SER A 215 -12.94 -13.82 1.25
N ARG A 216 -11.86 -13.06 0.98
CA ARG A 216 -10.50 -13.61 1.02
C ARG A 216 -10.15 -14.24 2.37
N GLN A 217 -10.63 -13.66 3.47
CA GLN A 217 -10.32 -14.14 4.83
C GLN A 217 -11.06 -15.44 5.11
N GLU A 218 -12.36 -15.51 4.82
CA GLU A 218 -13.13 -16.75 4.96
C GLU A 218 -12.54 -17.87 4.11
N LEU A 219 -12.12 -17.57 2.88
CA LEU A 219 -11.47 -18.54 2.01
C LEU A 219 -10.14 -19.05 2.59
N TYR A 220 -9.31 -18.15 3.16
CA TYR A 220 -8.08 -18.53 3.85
C TYR A 220 -8.36 -19.47 5.03
N ASP A 221 -9.35 -19.12 5.86
CA ASP A 221 -9.71 -19.88 7.04
C ASP A 221 -10.25 -21.26 6.66
N LEU A 222 -11.12 -21.34 5.64
CA LEU A 222 -11.67 -22.61 5.15
C LEU A 222 -10.60 -23.51 4.52
N ILE A 223 -9.68 -22.95 3.71
CA ILE A 223 -8.55 -23.72 3.15
C ILE A 223 -7.74 -24.37 4.29
N LYS A 224 -7.50 -23.60 5.36
CA LYS A 224 -6.74 -24.06 6.52
C LYS A 224 -7.50 -25.10 7.34
N ILE A 225 -8.79 -24.88 7.62
CA ILE A 225 -9.65 -25.78 8.42
C ILE A 225 -9.82 -27.12 7.70
N HIS A 226 -10.08 -27.09 6.39
CA HIS A 226 -10.30 -28.30 5.59
C HIS A 226 -9.00 -28.91 5.06
N ASN A 227 -7.82 -28.33 5.38
CA ASN A 227 -6.51 -28.82 4.95
C ASN A 227 -6.39 -29.02 3.42
N LEU A 228 -6.97 -28.09 2.64
CA LEU A 228 -7.02 -28.16 1.18
C LEU A 228 -5.68 -27.72 0.59
N LYS A 229 -5.12 -28.48 -0.37
CA LYS A 229 -3.75 -28.27 -0.86
C LYS A 229 -3.65 -27.93 -2.33
N HIS A 230 -4.62 -28.32 -3.14
CA HIS A 230 -4.66 -28.04 -4.56
C HIS A 230 -5.79 -27.06 -4.90
N TYR A 231 -5.62 -26.33 -6.01
CA TYR A 231 -6.63 -25.39 -6.48
C TYR A 231 -7.99 -26.09 -6.70
N ASP A 232 -7.96 -27.27 -7.33
CA ASP A 232 -9.15 -28.05 -7.62
C ASP A 232 -9.85 -28.50 -6.32
N ASP A 233 -9.10 -28.92 -5.29
CA ASP A 233 -9.68 -29.25 -3.96
C ASP A 233 -10.43 -28.05 -3.36
N VAL A 234 -9.88 -26.84 -3.52
CA VAL A 234 -10.51 -25.60 -3.02
C VAL A 234 -11.78 -25.28 -3.80
N LEU A 235 -11.72 -25.43 -5.12
CA LEU A 235 -12.86 -25.17 -6.00
C LEU A 235 -14.00 -26.17 -5.74
N ASP A 236 -13.69 -27.45 -5.57
CA ASP A 236 -14.66 -28.51 -5.32
C ASP A 236 -15.29 -28.41 -3.93
N ALA A 237 -14.51 -28.04 -2.90
CA ALA A 237 -14.98 -28.02 -1.53
C ALA A 237 -15.77 -26.75 -1.17
N VAL A 238 -15.33 -25.58 -1.64
CA VAL A 238 -15.87 -24.28 -1.19
C VAL A 238 -16.20 -23.31 -2.33
N GLY A 239 -16.06 -23.74 -3.58
CA GLY A 239 -16.37 -22.96 -4.77
C GLY A 239 -17.41 -23.63 -5.67
N ARG A 240 -17.46 -23.19 -6.93
CA ARG A 240 -18.27 -23.77 -8.01
C ARG A 240 -17.74 -23.35 -9.38
N GLY A 241 -18.02 -24.14 -10.42
CA GLY A 241 -17.57 -23.88 -11.80
C GLY A 241 -16.09 -24.20 -11.98
N ASP A 242 -15.44 -23.59 -12.98
CA ASP A 242 -14.03 -23.84 -13.34
C ASP A 242 -13.06 -22.76 -12.83
N GLY A 243 -13.61 -21.67 -12.28
CA GLY A 243 -12.86 -20.50 -11.84
C GLY A 243 -12.52 -19.52 -12.95
N CYS A 244 -11.89 -18.40 -12.56
CA CYS A 244 -11.54 -17.30 -13.46
C CYS A 244 -10.19 -16.68 -13.12
N GLU A 245 -9.81 -15.68 -13.91
CA GLU A 245 -8.58 -14.88 -13.75
C GLU A 245 -8.48 -14.13 -12.41
N ILE A 246 -9.59 -13.98 -11.68
CA ILE A 246 -9.61 -13.34 -10.35
C ILE A 246 -9.32 -14.36 -9.26
N CYS A 247 -10.08 -15.46 -9.20
CA CYS A 247 -9.98 -16.41 -8.08
C CYS A 247 -8.78 -17.35 -8.19
N LYS A 248 -8.36 -17.74 -9.39
CA LYS A 248 -7.28 -18.70 -9.57
C LYS A 248 -5.92 -18.19 -9.04
N PRO A 249 -5.49 -16.95 -9.34
CA PRO A 249 -4.30 -16.38 -8.72
C PRO A 249 -4.46 -16.12 -7.22
N LEU A 250 -5.69 -15.80 -6.76
CA LEU A 250 -5.96 -15.59 -5.35
C LEU A 250 -5.78 -16.88 -4.55
N VAL A 251 -6.46 -17.96 -4.94
CA VAL A 251 -6.38 -19.27 -4.29
C VAL A 251 -4.94 -19.78 -4.31
N SER A 252 -4.25 -19.68 -5.45
CA SER A 252 -2.83 -20.03 -5.55
C SER A 252 -1.95 -19.26 -4.56
N SER A 253 -2.23 -17.97 -4.38
CA SER A 253 -1.54 -17.15 -3.38
C SER A 253 -1.87 -17.57 -1.94
N LEU A 254 -3.11 -17.96 -1.64
CA LEU A 254 -3.52 -18.43 -0.32
C LEU A 254 -2.85 -19.77 0.01
N LEU A 255 -2.92 -20.74 -0.90
CA LEU A 255 -2.27 -22.05 -0.76
C LEU A 255 -0.76 -21.90 -0.54
N ALA A 256 -0.10 -21.05 -1.32
CA ALA A 256 1.32 -20.77 -1.14
C ALA A 256 1.63 -20.10 0.20
N SER A 257 0.73 -19.27 0.72
CA SER A 257 0.91 -18.61 2.03
C SER A 257 0.69 -19.57 3.20
N ILE A 258 -0.23 -20.52 3.08
CA ILE A 258 -0.59 -21.47 4.14
C ILE A 258 0.41 -22.63 4.19
N TRP A 259 0.75 -23.20 3.03
CA TRP A 259 1.55 -24.43 2.95
C TRP A 259 3.00 -24.21 2.58
N ASN A 260 3.31 -23.12 1.86
CA ASN A 260 4.67 -22.79 1.39
C ASN A 260 5.36 -23.93 0.61
N ASP A 261 4.56 -24.72 -0.12
CA ASP A 261 5.05 -25.77 -1.01
C ASP A 261 5.62 -25.18 -2.32
N MET A 262 6.44 -25.98 -3.03
CA MET A 262 7.03 -25.61 -4.31
C MET A 262 5.94 -25.42 -5.38
N ILE A 263 5.86 -24.21 -5.96
CA ILE A 263 4.75 -23.80 -6.86
C ILE A 263 4.68 -24.55 -8.20
N LEU A 264 5.78 -25.19 -8.63
CA LEU A 264 5.85 -26.05 -9.82
C LEU A 264 5.73 -27.54 -9.48
N LYS A 265 5.41 -27.89 -8.23
CA LYS A 265 5.11 -29.28 -7.87
C LYS A 265 3.89 -29.72 -8.69
N LYS A 266 3.93 -30.93 -9.23
CA LYS A 266 2.86 -31.49 -10.08
C LYS A 266 1.48 -31.26 -9.46
N GLY A 267 0.61 -30.55 -10.18
CA GLY A 267 -0.76 -30.20 -9.75
C GLY A 267 -0.90 -28.78 -9.18
N ALA A 268 0.20 -28.15 -8.73
CA ALA A 268 0.21 -26.73 -8.33
C ALA A 268 0.60 -25.80 -9.49
N ASP A 269 1.27 -26.34 -10.51
CA ASP A 269 1.80 -25.63 -11.67
C ASP A 269 0.71 -25.10 -12.62
N THR A 270 -0.40 -25.83 -12.74
CA THR A 270 -1.56 -25.46 -13.57
C THR A 270 -2.35 -24.27 -12.98
N ALA A 271 -2.19 -24.02 -11.68
CA ALA A 271 -2.82 -22.93 -10.98
C ALA A 271 -2.03 -21.61 -11.08
N GLN A 272 -0.72 -21.70 -11.39
CA GLN A 272 0.15 -20.54 -11.53
C GLN A 272 -0.11 -19.77 -12.83
N ASP A 273 0.18 -18.48 -12.80
CA ASP A 273 0.24 -17.68 -14.02
C ASP A 273 1.43 -18.10 -14.90
N SER A 274 1.42 -17.66 -16.16
CA SER A 274 2.46 -18.01 -17.14
C SER A 274 3.87 -17.71 -16.61
N ASN A 275 4.02 -16.62 -15.85
CA ASN A 275 5.32 -16.18 -15.41
C ASN A 275 5.90 -17.07 -14.31
N ASP A 276 5.07 -17.40 -13.32
CA ASP A 276 5.43 -18.32 -12.25
C ASP A 276 5.61 -19.75 -12.80
N ARG A 277 4.81 -20.18 -13.78
CA ARG A 277 4.89 -21.51 -14.41
C ARG A 277 6.18 -21.75 -15.19
N PHE A 278 6.63 -20.76 -15.96
CA PHE A 278 7.84 -20.89 -16.81
C PHE A 278 9.10 -20.30 -16.17
N LEU A 279 8.99 -19.80 -14.93
CA LEU A 279 10.05 -19.06 -14.22
C LEU A 279 10.63 -17.87 -15.00
N ALA A 280 9.92 -17.40 -16.03
CA ALA A 280 10.33 -16.39 -17.00
C ALA A 280 9.18 -15.39 -17.20
N ASN A 281 9.42 -14.23 -17.81
CA ASN A 281 8.35 -13.23 -17.99
C ASN A 281 7.91 -13.06 -19.42
N ILE A 282 6.63 -13.27 -19.64
CA ILE A 282 6.01 -12.99 -20.93
C ILE A 282 6.11 -11.49 -21.26
N GLN A 283 6.58 -11.19 -22.46
CA GLN A 283 6.79 -9.86 -22.99
C GLN A 283 5.71 -9.51 -24.00
N LYS A 284 5.63 -8.23 -24.34
CA LYS A 284 4.80 -7.76 -25.45
C LYS A 284 5.30 -8.42 -26.74
N GLY A 285 4.48 -9.30 -27.32
CA GLY A 285 4.85 -10.12 -28.49
C GLY A 285 5.00 -11.62 -28.20
N GLY A 286 4.79 -12.07 -26.96
CA GLY A 286 4.73 -13.50 -26.61
C GLY A 286 6.08 -14.18 -26.38
N THR A 287 7.20 -13.46 -26.54
CA THR A 287 8.53 -13.92 -26.10
C THR A 287 8.66 -13.79 -24.59
N TYR A 288 9.71 -14.39 -24.03
CA TYR A 288 9.98 -14.40 -22.59
C TYR A 288 11.26 -13.65 -22.26
N SER A 289 11.37 -13.20 -21.01
CA SER A 289 12.64 -12.77 -20.43
C SER A 289 13.05 -13.62 -19.24
N VAL A 290 14.35 -13.86 -19.14
CA VAL A 290 14.99 -14.74 -18.16
C VAL A 290 15.88 -13.88 -17.27
N VAL A 291 15.65 -13.96 -15.96
CA VAL A 291 16.39 -13.17 -14.96
C VAL A 291 16.95 -14.11 -13.91
N PRO A 292 18.24 -14.48 -14.02
CA PRO A 292 18.93 -15.24 -12.99
C PRO A 292 18.98 -14.46 -11.66
N ARG A 293 19.02 -15.19 -10.55
CA ARG A 293 19.23 -14.62 -9.22
C ARG A 293 20.68 -14.16 -9.07
N ILE A 294 20.85 -12.92 -8.61
CA ILE A 294 22.16 -12.32 -8.31
C ILE A 294 22.02 -11.62 -6.94
N PRO A 295 22.19 -12.36 -5.82
CA PRO A 295 21.95 -11.84 -4.48
C PRO A 295 22.81 -10.61 -4.17
N GLY A 296 22.17 -9.53 -3.69
CA GLY A 296 22.87 -8.27 -3.39
C GLY A 296 23.49 -7.56 -4.60
N GLY A 297 23.32 -8.09 -5.81
CA GLY A 297 24.03 -7.63 -7.00
C GLY A 297 25.44 -8.18 -7.17
N GLU A 298 25.86 -9.13 -6.33
CA GLU A 298 27.20 -9.72 -6.37
C GLU A 298 27.30 -10.84 -7.40
N ILE A 299 28.14 -10.64 -8.41
CA ILE A 299 28.36 -11.61 -9.49
C ILE A 299 29.85 -11.74 -9.80
N LYS A 300 30.32 -12.99 -9.92
CA LYS A 300 31.69 -13.30 -10.31
C LYS A 300 31.91 -13.14 -11.83
N PRO A 301 33.13 -12.83 -12.29
CA PRO A 301 33.44 -12.71 -13.72
C PRO A 301 33.02 -13.94 -14.55
N GLU A 302 33.21 -15.16 -14.03
CA GLU A 302 32.88 -16.39 -14.75
C GLU A 302 31.37 -16.50 -14.98
N LYS A 303 30.58 -16.10 -13.99
CA LYS A 303 29.10 -16.07 -14.09
C LYS A 303 28.61 -14.98 -15.05
N LEU A 304 29.30 -13.85 -15.15
CA LEU A 304 29.01 -12.82 -16.15
C LEU A 304 29.26 -13.34 -17.57
N ILE A 305 30.35 -14.09 -17.78
CA ILE A 305 30.67 -14.71 -19.07
C ILE A 305 29.56 -15.68 -19.47
N VAL A 306 29.12 -16.56 -18.56
CA VAL A 306 28.02 -17.50 -18.83
C VAL A 306 26.74 -16.77 -19.27
N ILE A 307 26.35 -15.68 -18.58
CA ILE A 307 25.17 -14.89 -18.98
C ILE A 307 25.36 -14.34 -20.40
N GLY A 308 26.56 -13.85 -20.73
CA GLY A 308 26.88 -13.36 -22.07
C GLY A 308 26.81 -14.45 -23.14
N GLU A 309 27.35 -15.63 -22.87
CA GLU A 309 27.34 -16.78 -23.77
C GLU A 309 25.92 -17.29 -24.03
N VAL A 310 25.12 -17.47 -22.97
CA VAL A 310 23.71 -17.84 -23.08
C VAL A 310 22.93 -16.79 -23.87
N ALA A 311 23.11 -15.50 -23.55
CA ALA A 311 22.44 -14.43 -24.28
C ALA A 311 22.82 -14.42 -25.77
N GLN A 312 24.09 -14.59 -26.10
CA GLN A 312 24.55 -14.65 -27.49
C GLN A 312 23.99 -15.88 -28.22
N LYS A 313 24.04 -17.06 -27.60
CA LYS A 313 23.59 -18.33 -28.18
C LYS A 313 22.11 -18.31 -28.57
N TYR A 314 21.28 -17.70 -27.74
CA TYR A 314 19.83 -17.62 -27.94
C TYR A 314 19.36 -16.29 -28.53
N GLY A 315 20.27 -15.40 -28.94
CA GLY A 315 19.93 -14.10 -29.54
C GLY A 315 19.18 -13.15 -28.59
N LEU A 316 19.47 -13.21 -27.29
CA LEU A 316 18.76 -12.48 -26.25
C LEU A 316 19.33 -11.08 -26.06
N TYR A 317 18.45 -10.08 -25.95
CA TYR A 317 18.83 -8.72 -25.58
C TYR A 317 19.08 -8.63 -24.07
N THR A 318 20.23 -8.09 -23.65
CA THR A 318 20.59 -7.99 -22.23
C THR A 318 20.38 -6.58 -21.67
N LYS A 319 19.80 -6.46 -20.46
CA LYS A 319 19.64 -5.18 -19.75
C LYS A 319 19.96 -5.29 -18.26
N ILE A 320 20.76 -4.37 -17.75
CA ILE A 320 20.97 -4.20 -16.31
C ILE A 320 19.71 -3.56 -15.71
N THR A 321 19.16 -4.20 -14.69
CA THR A 321 17.93 -3.77 -14.02
C THR A 321 18.25 -2.93 -12.80
N GLY A 322 17.33 -2.05 -12.41
CA GLY A 322 17.44 -1.30 -11.15
C GLY A 322 17.44 -2.18 -9.89
N GLY A 323 17.24 -3.49 -10.00
CA GLY A 323 17.41 -4.48 -8.93
C GLY A 323 18.79 -5.13 -8.89
N GLN A 324 19.80 -4.56 -9.54
CA GLN A 324 21.18 -5.07 -9.59
C GLN A 324 21.26 -6.49 -10.18
N ARG A 325 20.47 -6.75 -11.23
CA ARG A 325 20.45 -8.02 -11.96
C ARG A 325 20.52 -7.79 -13.45
N ILE A 326 20.87 -8.82 -14.21
CA ILE A 326 20.87 -8.82 -15.67
C ILE A 326 19.62 -9.57 -16.16
N ASP A 327 18.82 -8.90 -17.00
CA ASP A 327 17.63 -9.45 -17.63
C ASP A 327 17.93 -9.76 -19.10
N MET A 328 17.56 -10.96 -19.56
CA MET A 328 17.77 -11.45 -20.93
C MET A 328 16.42 -11.59 -21.63
N PHE A 329 16.16 -10.77 -22.65
CA PHE A 329 14.87 -10.67 -23.34
C PHE A 329 14.88 -11.37 -24.69
N GLY A 330 13.72 -11.89 -25.10
CA GLY A 330 13.49 -12.41 -26.46
C GLY A 330 13.49 -13.93 -26.56
N ALA A 331 13.51 -14.64 -25.43
CA ALA A 331 13.52 -16.10 -25.43
C ALA A 331 12.20 -16.66 -25.98
N HIS A 332 12.27 -17.67 -26.84
CA HIS A 332 11.09 -18.44 -27.22
C HIS A 332 10.71 -19.42 -26.12
N LEU A 333 9.42 -19.76 -26.02
CA LEU A 333 8.89 -20.67 -25.01
C LEU A 333 9.60 -22.05 -25.04
N SER A 334 9.89 -22.56 -26.24
CA SER A 334 10.60 -23.82 -26.46
C SER A 334 12.03 -23.83 -25.94
N ASP A 335 12.66 -22.66 -25.86
CA ASP A 335 14.08 -22.54 -25.52
C ASP A 335 14.29 -22.40 -24.01
N LEU A 336 13.23 -22.03 -23.26
CA LEU A 336 13.31 -21.81 -21.82
C LEU A 336 13.90 -22.98 -21.03
N PRO A 337 13.54 -24.26 -21.28
CA PRO A 337 14.14 -25.38 -20.57
C PRO A 337 15.66 -25.46 -20.78
N LEU A 338 16.14 -25.24 -22.01
CA LEU A 338 17.56 -25.30 -22.36
C LEU A 338 18.34 -24.12 -21.76
N ILE A 339 17.76 -22.91 -21.83
CA ILE A 339 18.32 -21.71 -21.21
C ILE A 339 18.47 -21.92 -19.70
N TRP A 340 17.43 -22.43 -19.02
CA TRP A 340 17.50 -22.70 -17.59
C TRP A 340 18.48 -23.81 -17.24
N GLU A 341 18.58 -24.87 -18.06
CA GLU A 341 19.55 -25.94 -17.86
C GLU A 341 21.00 -25.42 -17.85
N GLU A 342 21.37 -24.59 -18.83
CA GLU A 342 22.70 -23.98 -18.90
C GLU A 342 22.99 -23.03 -17.71
N LEU A 343 22.01 -22.20 -17.35
CA LEU A 343 22.14 -21.30 -16.21
C LEU A 343 22.26 -22.07 -14.89
N ILE A 344 21.47 -23.12 -14.68
CA ILE A 344 21.52 -23.96 -13.49
C ILE A 344 22.84 -24.74 -13.43
N ALA A 345 23.34 -25.23 -14.55
CA ALA A 345 24.66 -25.88 -14.62
C ALA A 345 25.80 -24.94 -14.18
N ALA A 346 25.67 -23.64 -14.46
CA ALA A 346 26.56 -22.59 -13.96
C ALA A 346 26.26 -22.11 -12.53
N GLY A 347 25.31 -22.75 -11.84
CA GLY A 347 24.94 -22.47 -10.46
C GLY A 347 24.07 -21.22 -10.29
N PHE A 348 23.30 -20.83 -11.30
CA PHE A 348 22.24 -19.84 -11.14
C PHE A 348 20.92 -20.50 -10.70
N GLU A 349 20.07 -19.68 -10.08
CA GLU A 349 18.68 -20.00 -9.77
C GLU A 349 17.77 -18.97 -10.43
N SER A 350 16.46 -19.24 -10.51
CA SER A 350 15.51 -18.20 -10.93
C SER A 350 15.50 -17.02 -9.95
N GLY A 351 15.62 -15.82 -10.51
CA GLY A 351 15.52 -14.58 -9.76
C GLY A 351 14.10 -14.26 -9.28
N HIS A 352 13.10 -15.09 -9.60
CA HIS A 352 11.68 -14.82 -9.34
C HIS A 352 11.31 -13.38 -9.70
N ALA A 353 11.85 -12.85 -10.79
CA ALA A 353 11.79 -11.43 -11.12
C ALA A 353 10.35 -10.91 -11.31
N TYR A 354 9.39 -11.83 -11.43
CA TYR A 354 8.00 -11.59 -11.73
C TYR A 354 7.03 -12.24 -10.76
N GLY A 355 7.48 -13.24 -9.99
CA GLY A 355 6.67 -13.86 -8.96
C GLY A 355 6.14 -12.85 -7.93
N LYS A 356 4.97 -13.17 -7.36
CA LYS A 356 4.42 -12.49 -6.18
C LYS A 356 5.19 -12.98 -4.94
N ALA A 357 6.45 -12.59 -4.88
CA ALA A 357 7.46 -13.09 -3.94
C ALA A 357 8.52 -12.02 -3.67
N LEU A 358 9.51 -12.36 -2.83
CA LEU A 358 10.73 -11.56 -2.74
C LEU A 358 11.45 -11.55 -4.09
N ARG A 359 11.53 -10.38 -4.72
CA ARG A 359 12.18 -10.25 -6.03
C ARG A 359 13.68 -10.02 -5.94
N THR A 360 14.12 -9.11 -5.08
CA THR A 360 15.53 -8.72 -4.93
C THR A 360 15.72 -7.99 -3.62
N VAL A 361 16.91 -8.15 -3.03
CA VAL A 361 17.42 -7.29 -1.97
C VAL A 361 18.60 -6.51 -2.54
N LYS A 362 18.41 -5.21 -2.77
CA LYS A 362 19.49 -4.37 -3.28
C LYS A 362 20.51 -4.11 -2.18
N SER A 363 21.77 -3.98 -2.54
CA SER A 363 22.83 -3.59 -1.62
C SER A 363 23.62 -2.41 -2.17
N CYS A 364 23.99 -1.45 -1.32
CA CYS A 364 25.16 -0.63 -1.64
C CYS A 364 26.43 -1.46 -1.37
N VAL A 365 27.57 -1.04 -1.94
CA VAL A 365 28.85 -1.76 -1.77
C VAL A 365 29.40 -1.74 -0.33
N GLY A 366 28.75 -1.01 0.58
CA GLY A 366 28.96 -1.05 2.02
C GLY A 366 30.35 -0.60 2.46
N SER A 367 30.67 -0.88 3.73
CA SER A 367 32.01 -0.68 4.29
C SER A 367 33.10 -1.53 3.61
N THR A 368 32.71 -2.54 2.82
CA THR A 368 33.63 -3.38 2.04
C THR A 368 34.39 -2.58 0.98
N TRP A 369 33.72 -1.61 0.33
CA TRP A 369 34.32 -0.82 -0.77
C TRP A 369 34.10 0.69 -0.64
N CYS A 370 32.98 1.13 -0.07
CA CYS A 370 32.66 2.55 0.04
C CYS A 370 33.47 3.17 1.18
N ARG A 371 34.23 4.22 0.87
CA ARG A 371 34.93 5.05 1.87
C ARG A 371 34.01 5.60 2.97
N PHE A 372 32.73 5.80 2.67
CA PHE A 372 31.72 6.30 3.60
C PHE A 372 30.80 5.21 4.15
N GLY A 373 31.06 3.94 3.83
CA GLY A 373 30.26 2.82 4.32
C GLY A 373 30.40 2.66 5.82
N LEU A 374 29.29 2.73 6.55
CA LEU A 374 29.29 2.60 8.01
C LEU A 374 29.29 1.13 8.45
N HIS A 375 28.61 0.26 7.69
CA HIS A 375 28.41 -1.14 8.03
C HIS A 375 28.49 -2.05 6.81
N ASP A 376 28.48 -3.37 7.03
CA ASP A 376 28.45 -4.38 5.98
C ASP A 376 27.02 -4.57 5.44
N SER A 377 26.65 -3.74 4.48
CA SER A 377 25.35 -3.81 3.78
C SER A 377 25.26 -5.00 2.84
N VAL A 378 26.39 -5.42 2.23
CA VAL A 378 26.43 -6.44 1.17
C VAL A 378 26.11 -7.81 1.75
N SER A 379 26.87 -8.25 2.76
CA SER A 379 26.65 -9.58 3.36
C SER A 379 25.26 -9.67 4.01
N TYR A 380 24.79 -8.56 4.59
CA TYR A 380 23.46 -8.52 5.18
C TYR A 380 22.35 -8.59 4.14
N ALA A 381 22.48 -7.88 3.01
CA ALA A 381 21.55 -7.98 1.89
C ALA A 381 21.47 -9.40 1.33
N ILE A 382 22.62 -10.04 1.10
CA ILE A 382 22.71 -11.44 0.63
C ILE A 382 22.01 -12.36 1.62
N ARG A 383 22.28 -12.21 2.93
CA ARG A 383 21.63 -13.02 3.97
C ARG A 383 20.10 -12.88 3.96
N ILE A 384 19.57 -11.66 3.80
CA ILE A 384 18.13 -11.44 3.69
C ILE A 384 17.59 -12.09 2.42
N GLU A 385 18.27 -11.90 1.29
CA GLU A 385 17.82 -12.46 0.01
C GLU A 385 17.76 -13.99 0.07
N GLU A 386 18.82 -14.63 0.56
CA GLU A 386 18.90 -16.09 0.69
C GLU A 386 17.91 -16.64 1.71
N ARG A 387 17.67 -15.94 2.83
CA ARG A 387 16.72 -16.37 3.85
C ARG A 387 15.28 -16.36 3.35
N TYR A 388 14.92 -15.39 2.53
CA TYR A 388 13.55 -15.16 2.10
C TYR A 388 13.33 -15.43 0.59
N ARG A 389 14.30 -16.03 -0.10
CA ARG A 389 14.14 -16.45 -1.50
C ARG A 389 12.99 -17.44 -1.61
N GLY A 390 12.10 -17.22 -2.58
CA GLY A 390 10.92 -18.05 -2.76
C GLY A 390 9.76 -17.75 -1.81
N LEU A 391 9.93 -16.88 -0.79
CA LEU A 391 8.83 -16.48 0.09
C LEU A 391 7.73 -15.79 -0.72
N ARG A 392 6.53 -16.38 -0.72
CA ARG A 392 5.36 -15.87 -1.42
C ARG A 392 4.64 -14.82 -0.59
N ALA A 393 4.07 -13.84 -1.28
CA ALA A 393 3.30 -12.75 -0.68
C ALA A 393 2.14 -12.37 -1.61
N PRO A 394 1.12 -11.63 -1.12
CA PRO A 394 -0.01 -11.19 -1.95
C PRO A 394 0.42 -10.39 -3.19
N HIS A 395 1.59 -9.75 -3.13
CA HIS A 395 2.16 -8.98 -4.22
C HIS A 395 3.70 -9.04 -4.18
N LYS A 396 4.35 -8.55 -5.24
CA LYS A 396 5.82 -8.42 -5.26
C LYS A 396 6.28 -7.51 -4.12
N PHE A 397 7.33 -7.91 -3.44
CA PHE A 397 8.05 -7.05 -2.51
C PHE A 397 9.54 -7.05 -2.84
N LYS A 398 10.17 -5.92 -2.52
CA LYS A 398 11.58 -5.63 -2.79
C LYS A 398 12.14 -5.00 -1.54
N SER A 399 13.38 -5.36 -1.21
CA SER A 399 14.09 -4.79 -0.07
C SER A 399 15.38 -4.15 -0.53
N ALA A 400 15.97 -3.35 0.34
CA ALA A 400 17.31 -2.80 0.14
C ALA A 400 18.01 -2.72 1.50
N VAL A 401 19.32 -2.91 1.49
CA VAL A 401 20.23 -2.65 2.59
C VAL A 401 21.28 -1.69 2.07
N SER A 402 21.56 -0.60 2.78
CA SER A 402 22.54 0.40 2.35
C SER A 402 23.38 0.87 3.51
#